data_AF-A0A972B323-F1
#
_entry.id   AF-A0A972B323-F1
#
_cell.length_a   1.000
_cell.length_b   1.000
_cell.length_c   1.000
_cell.angle_alpha   90.00
_cell.angle_beta   90.00
_cell.angle_gamma   90.00
#
_symmetry.space_group_name_H-M   'P 1'
#
loop_
_entity.id
_entity.type
_entity.pdbx_description
1 polymer ?
#
loop_
_entity_poly.entity_id
_entity_poly.type
_entity_poly.pdbx_seq_one_letter_code
_entity_poly.pdbx_strand_id
1 'polypeptide(L)'
;PNNRYTTVEASSLETIRHMVASGLGVSVLPLSAVDNHRYAEGVIEVRPFTAPAPTRTVAIAWRATFPRPKAIDVLMDAIRQCDAAQVTIEP
;
A
#
# COMPACT_ATOMS: atom_id res chain seq x y z
N PRO A 1 -6.34 24.05 -23.00
CA PRO A 1 -5.16 23.35 -22.42
C PRO A 1 -5.57 21.93 -22.01
N ASN A 2 -5.32 20.94 -22.89
CA ASN A 2 -5.76 19.55 -22.71
C ASN A 2 -4.92 18.85 -21.64
N ASN A 3 -5.48 18.63 -20.46
CA ASN A 3 -4.92 17.77 -19.43
C ASN A 3 -5.07 16.31 -19.89
N ARG A 4 -4.03 15.74 -20.51
CA ARG A 4 -3.99 14.31 -20.84
C ARG A 4 -3.65 13.55 -19.55
N TYR A 5 -4.67 13.04 -18.87
CA TYR A 5 -4.47 12.06 -17.80
C TYR A 5 -4.11 10.72 -18.47
N THR A 6 -2.88 10.25 -18.25
CA THR A 6 -2.48 8.90 -18.65
C THR A 6 -2.94 7.93 -17.57
N THR A 7 -4.14 7.37 -17.73
CA THR A 7 -4.58 6.24 -16.90
C THR A 7 -3.84 5.00 -17.37
N VAL A 8 -2.76 4.65 -16.68
CA VAL A 8 -2.05 3.39 -16.89
C VAL A 8 -2.64 2.35 -15.95
N GLU A 9 -3.27 1.33 -16.52
CA GLU A 9 -3.82 0.23 -15.74
C GLU A 9 -2.72 -0.80 -15.44
N ALA A 10 -2.64 -1.19 -14.18
CA ALA A 10 -1.79 -2.27 -13.72
C ALA A 10 -2.54 -3.10 -12.68
N SER A 11 -2.38 -4.41 -12.75
CA SER A 11 -3.08 -5.36 -11.88
C SER A 11 -2.43 -5.54 -10.51
N SER A 12 -1.25 -4.96 -10.29
CA SER A 12 -0.52 -5.08 -9.02
C SER A 12 0.25 -3.80 -8.67
N LEU A 13 0.45 -3.58 -7.37
CA LEU A 13 1.31 -2.49 -6.87
C LEU A 13 2.77 -2.63 -7.32
N GLU A 14 3.24 -3.86 -7.49
CA GLU A 14 4.62 -4.11 -7.91
C GLU A 14 4.84 -3.70 -9.37
N THR A 15 3.87 -4.00 -10.25
CA THR A 15 3.90 -3.53 -11.64
C THR A 15 3.90 -1.99 -11.70
N ILE A 16 3.08 -1.33 -10.87
CA ILE A 16 3.08 0.13 -10.76
C ILE A 16 4.45 0.66 -10.34
N ARG A 17 5.07 0.03 -9.33
CA ARG A 17 6.41 0.39 -8.88
C ARG A 17 7.45 0.26 -10.01
N HIS A 18 7.43 -0.83 -10.77
CA HIS A 18 8.31 -1.01 -11.93
C HIS A 18 8.14 0.10 -12.97
N MET A 19 6.90 0.50 -13.25
CA MET A 19 6.63 1.59 -14.18
C MET A 19 7.14 2.95 -13.68
N VAL A 20 7.03 3.22 -12.37
CA VAL A 20 7.60 4.43 -11.76
C VAL A 20 9.14 4.38 -11.83
N ALA A 21 9.75 3.25 -11.49
CA ALA A 21 11.19 3.05 -11.57
C ALA A 21 11.74 3.19 -13.00
N SER A 22 10.94 2.84 -14.02
CA SER A 22 11.29 3.05 -15.43
C SER A 22 11.03 4.46 -15.94
N GLY A 23 10.57 5.38 -15.09
CA GLY A 23 10.30 6.78 -15.44
C GLY A 23 8.96 7.02 -16.15
N LEU A 24 8.00 6.09 -16.09
CA LEU A 24 6.68 6.27 -16.73
C LEU A 24 5.84 7.35 -16.04
N GLY A 25 6.14 7.68 -14.78
CA GLY A 25 5.45 8.73 -14.04
C GLY A 25 5.56 8.55 -12.53
N VAL A 26 4.57 9.06 -11.81
CA VAL A 26 4.43 8.96 -10.36
C VAL A 26 3.18 8.16 -9.99
N SER A 27 3.13 7.60 -8.79
CA SER A 27 1.95 6.87 -8.30
C SER A 27 1.78 7.02 -6.80
N VAL A 28 0.69 6.45 -6.27
CA VAL A 28 0.34 6.46 -4.86
C VAL A 28 0.34 5.03 -4.33
N LEU A 29 1.01 4.82 -3.21
CA LEU A 29 1.10 3.52 -2.56
C LEU A 29 0.54 3.60 -1.13
N PRO A 30 -0.10 2.53 -0.62
CA PRO A 30 -0.35 2.43 0.81
C PRO A 30 0.98 2.30 1.57
N LEU A 31 1.02 2.82 2.79
CA LEU A 31 2.22 2.81 3.63
C LEU A 31 2.83 1.39 3.77
N SER A 32 1.97 0.37 3.94
CA SER A 32 2.38 -1.03 4.05
C SER A 32 3.09 -1.61 2.83
N ALA A 33 3.09 -0.90 1.70
CA ALA A 33 3.80 -1.31 0.50
C ALA A 33 5.13 -0.57 0.32
N VAL A 34 5.46 0.48 1.08
CA VAL A 34 6.59 1.36 0.76
C VAL A 34 7.93 0.62 0.77
N ASP A 35 8.30 -0.03 1.88
CA ASP A 35 9.66 -0.59 2.10
C ASP A 35 9.90 -1.99 1.51
N ASN A 36 8.90 -2.59 0.87
CA ASN A 36 9.00 -3.98 0.37
C ASN A 36 9.53 -4.06 -1.07
N HIS A 37 10.63 -3.38 -1.39
CA HIS A 37 11.23 -3.44 -2.74
C HIS A 37 12.73 -3.69 -2.76
N ARG A 38 13.18 -4.24 -3.89
CA ARG A 38 14.58 -4.63 -4.13
C ARG A 38 15.37 -3.62 -4.96
N TYR A 39 14.84 -2.41 -5.13
CA TYR A 39 15.58 -1.38 -5.86
C TYR A 39 16.72 -0.83 -5.04
N ALA A 40 17.82 -0.51 -5.71
CA ALA A 40 18.91 0.25 -5.11
C ALA A 40 18.40 1.61 -4.62
N GLU A 41 19.10 2.19 -3.65
CA GLU A 41 18.86 3.55 -3.16
C GLU A 41 18.86 4.55 -4.33
N GLY A 42 17.96 5.53 -4.28
CA GLY A 42 17.85 6.59 -5.28
C GLY A 42 17.10 6.22 -6.57
N VAL A 43 16.64 4.98 -6.74
CA VAL A 43 15.82 4.60 -7.92
C VAL A 43 14.36 5.06 -7.76
N ILE A 44 13.84 5.02 -6.53
CA ILE A 44 12.48 5.45 -6.21
C ILE A 44 12.56 6.27 -4.93
N GLU A 45 11.93 7.43 -4.93
CA GLU A 45 11.70 8.24 -3.74
C GLU A 45 10.22 8.20 -3.36
N VAL A 46 9.96 8.16 -2.05
CA VAL A 46 8.60 8.22 -1.50
C VAL A 46 8.46 9.50 -0.69
N ARG A 47 7.36 10.22 -0.91
CA ARG A 47 7.05 11.47 -0.20
C ARG A 47 5.68 11.36 0.46
N PRO A 48 5.51 11.81 1.72
CA PRO A 48 4.22 11.76 2.38
C PRO A 48 3.26 12.83 1.82
N PHE A 49 1.96 12.59 1.95
CA PHE A 49 0.95 13.61 1.64
C PHE A 49 0.96 14.71 2.72
N THR A 50 0.71 15.95 2.29
CA THR A 50 0.38 17.03 3.22
C THR A 50 -0.93 16.71 3.96
N ALA A 51 -0.99 17.08 5.23
CA ALA A 51 -2.20 16.86 6.03
C ALA A 51 -3.41 17.62 5.45
N PRO A 52 -4.62 17.02 5.44
CA PRO A 52 -4.92 15.66 5.90
C PRO A 52 -4.56 14.60 4.85
N ALA A 53 -3.74 13.62 5.25
CA ALA A 53 -3.34 12.54 4.36
C ALA A 53 -4.52 11.58 4.09
N PRO A 54 -4.67 11.06 2.86
CA PRO A 54 -5.71 10.09 2.54
C PRO A 54 -5.45 8.75 3.24
N THR A 55 -6.52 8.13 3.76
CA THR A 55 -6.44 6.87 4.49
C THR A 55 -7.37 5.81 3.90
N ARG A 56 -7.04 4.53 4.11
CA ARG A 56 -7.91 3.39 3.82
C ARG A 56 -8.13 2.55 5.08
N THR A 57 -9.33 2.02 5.24
CA THR A 57 -9.63 1.07 6.33
C THR A 57 -9.42 -0.36 5.84
N VAL A 58 -8.50 -1.08 6.47
CA VAL A 58 -8.33 -2.53 6.25
C VAL A 58 -9.34 -3.26 7.13
N ALA A 59 -10.10 -4.17 6.54
CA ALA A 59 -11.12 -4.96 7.24
C ALA A 59 -11.01 -6.45 6.88
N ILE A 60 -11.51 -7.29 7.77
CA ILE A 60 -11.60 -8.74 7.57
C ILE A 60 -13.09 -9.08 7.44
N ALA A 61 -13.42 -9.87 6.43
CA ALA A 61 -14.78 -10.34 6.19
C ALA A 61 -14.82 -11.87 6.28
N TRP A 62 -15.86 -12.40 6.92
CA TRP A 62 -16.12 -13.84 7.01
C TRP A 62 -17.62 -14.11 6.91
N ARG A 63 -17.98 -15.37 6.61
CA ARG A 63 -19.39 -15.78 6.57
C ARG A 63 -19.95 -15.84 7.99
N ALA A 64 -21.17 -15.34 8.20
CA ALA A 64 -21.84 -15.39 9.50
C ALA A 64 -21.97 -16.82 10.06
N THR A 65 -22.10 -17.83 9.19
CA THR A 65 -22.21 -19.25 9.57
C THR A 65 -20.86 -19.96 9.73
N PHE A 66 -19.74 -19.22 9.78
CA PHE A 66 -18.42 -19.83 9.95
C PHE A 66 -18.32 -20.48 11.34
N PRO A 67 -18.01 -21.78 11.45
CA PRO A 67 -18.18 -22.52 12.71
C PRO A 67 -17.11 -22.25 13.78
N ARG A 68 -16.10 -21.41 13.50
CA ARG A 68 -14.96 -21.16 14.40
C ARG A 68 -14.73 -19.66 14.66
N PRO A 69 -15.64 -18.95 15.32
CA PRO A 69 -15.48 -17.51 15.57
C PRO A 69 -14.19 -17.19 16.34
N LYS A 70 -13.80 -18.03 17.32
CA LYS A 70 -12.54 -17.87 18.07
C LYS A 70 -11.28 -17.87 17.18
N ALA A 71 -11.32 -18.56 16.03
CA ALA A 71 -10.20 -18.54 15.10
C ALA A 71 -10.10 -17.19 14.36
N ILE A 72 -11.24 -16.55 14.10
CA ILE A 72 -11.29 -15.19 13.54
C ILE A 72 -10.73 -14.18 14.56
N ASP A 73 -11.09 -14.32 15.84
CA ASP A 73 -10.57 -13.45 16.90
C ASP A 73 -9.04 -13.49 16.97
N VAL A 74 -8.46 -14.69 17.02
CA VAL A 74 -7.00 -14.87 17.03
C VAL A 74 -6.35 -14.30 15.77
N LEU A 75 -6.98 -14.45 14.59
CA LEU A 75 -6.48 -13.88 13.35
C LEU A 75 -6.51 -12.34 13.37
N MET A 76 -7.59 -11.74 13.87
CA MET A 76 -7.71 -10.29 14.03
C MET A 76 -6.63 -9.75 14.97
N ASP A 77 -6.40 -10.43 16.09
CA ASP A 77 -5.37 -10.04 17.05
C ASP A 77 -3.97 -10.16 16.45
N ALA A 78 -3.69 -11.25 15.74
CA ALA A 78 -2.42 -11.42 15.03
C ALA A 78 -2.19 -10.31 13.98
N ILE A 79 -3.21 -9.97 13.19
CA ILE A 79 -3.11 -8.89 12.19
C ILE A 79 -2.88 -7.52 12.85
N ARG A 80 -3.50 -7.25 14.00
CA ARG A 80 -3.27 -6.00 14.76
C ARG A 80 -1.88 -5.93 15.37
N GLN A 81 -1.30 -7.07 15.75
CA GLN A 81 0.06 -7.17 16.28
C GLN A 81 1.12 -7.06 15.17
N CYS A 82 0.76 -7.39 13.93
CA CYS A 82 1.65 -7.17 12.79
C CYS A 82 1.87 -5.67 12.59
N ASP A 83 3.13 -5.26 12.75
CA ASP A 83 3.55 -3.89 12.49
C ASP A 83 3.71 -3.65 10.99
N ALA A 84 2.58 -3.55 10.28
CA ALA A 84 2.57 -3.44 8.82
C ALA A 84 2.95 -2.02 8.32
N ALA A 85 3.32 -1.09 9.21
CA ALA A 85 3.37 0.34 8.89
C ALA A 85 4.51 1.13 9.56
N GLN A 86 5.52 0.49 10.18
CA GLN A 86 6.75 1.17 10.61
C GLN A 86 7.65 1.52 9.43
N VAL A 87 7.17 2.39 8.55
CA VAL A 87 7.95 3.01 7.49
C VAL A 87 8.34 4.40 7.99
N THR A 88 9.63 4.60 8.27
CA THR A 88 10.16 5.93 8.58
C THR A 88 10.42 6.64 7.26
N ILE A 89 9.46 7.46 6.81
CA ILE A 89 9.66 8.32 5.63
C ILE A 89 10.30 9.61 6.12
N GLU A 90 11.59 9.78 5.88
CA GLU A 90 12.28 11.05 6.12
C GLU A 90 11.76 12.14 5.15
N PRO A 91 11.66 13.41 5.60
CA PRO A 91 11.06 14.49 4.82
C PRO A 91 11.74 14.76 3.47
#